data_AF-A0A2H6K8N5-F1
#
_entry.id   AF-A0A2H6K8N5-F1
#
_cell.length_a   1.000
_cell.length_b   1.000
_cell.length_c   1.000
_cell.angle_alpha   90.00
_cell.angle_beta   90.00
_cell.angle_gamma   90.00
#
_symmetry.space_group_name_H-M   'P 1'
#
loop_
_entity.id
_entity.type
_entity.pdbx_description
1 polymer ?
#
loop_
_entity_poly.entity_id
_entity_poly.type
_entity_poly.pdbx_seq_one_letter_code
_entity_poly.pdbx_strand_id
1 'polypeptide(L)'
;MPVRNQYTKYRITKPWTADSTYDDIFLAQPSREDLYAFSKELPVFLKFLKLLTKAQNRKEAFVEFAKRCENGLVVEKDVYVTKAELLDCMWRNGYSEGEIDAIKLGFPDDYRFHYPELAVTFDLTEEDCYAYCIRQRAANPEELIELKLKKPQNMISSYGLIFLGCWFGLSNAVLGNAWFFAKTLPFGAVFYMLAAYFQKTLKEMAWKEENALIDKAKEEKDYCEEAIYKQLTS
;
A
#
# COMPACT_ATOMS: atom_id res chain seq x y z
N MET A 1 3.40 17.00 6.47
CA MET A 1 2.78 16.90 7.81
C MET A 1 2.32 15.48 8.03
N PRO A 2 2.39 14.95 9.26
CA PRO A 2 1.93 13.59 9.55
C PRO A 2 0.43 13.47 9.29
N VAL A 3 0.04 12.51 8.45
CA VAL A 3 -1.36 12.19 8.23
C VAL A 3 -1.84 11.32 9.39
N ARG A 4 -2.93 11.71 10.05
CA ARG A 4 -3.47 10.97 11.20
C ARG A 4 -4.94 10.65 10.95
N ASN A 5 -5.30 9.39 11.15
CA ASN A 5 -6.64 8.88 10.85
C ASN A 5 -7.48 8.72 12.12
N GLN A 6 -8.78 8.93 11.99
CA GLN A 6 -9.77 8.58 13.00
C GLN A 6 -10.53 7.34 12.54
N TYR A 7 -10.62 6.32 13.41
CA TYR A 7 -11.37 5.11 13.09
C TYR A 7 -12.88 5.39 13.08
N THR A 8 -13.59 4.59 12.28
CA THR A 8 -15.06 4.54 12.34
C THR A 8 -15.51 3.21 12.95
N LYS A 9 -16.80 3.08 13.22
CA LYS A 9 -17.40 1.80 13.64
C LYS A 9 -17.59 0.82 12.48
N TYR A 10 -17.33 1.23 11.24
CA TYR A 10 -17.55 0.44 10.03
C TYR A 10 -16.25 -0.26 9.61
N ARG A 11 -16.39 -1.47 9.08
CA ARG A 11 -15.27 -2.21 8.47
C ARG A 11 -15.11 -1.81 7.01
N ILE A 12 -13.90 -1.96 6.50
CA ILE A 12 -13.62 -1.82 5.07
C ILE A 12 -14.38 -2.93 4.33
N THR A 13 -15.13 -2.56 3.30
CA THR A 13 -15.85 -3.49 2.43
C THR A 13 -15.32 -3.37 1.01
N LYS A 14 -15.06 -4.52 0.38
CA LYS A 14 -14.62 -4.63 -1.01
C LYS A 14 -15.60 -5.51 -1.81
N PRO A 15 -15.59 -5.44 -3.15
CA PRO A 15 -16.43 -6.29 -3.98
C PRO A 15 -16.24 -7.77 -3.66
N TRP A 16 -17.32 -8.55 -3.78
CA TRP A 16 -17.28 -9.99 -3.55
C TRP A 16 -16.46 -10.70 -4.64
N THR A 17 -15.58 -11.60 -4.22
CA THR A 17 -14.80 -12.50 -5.07
C THR A 17 -14.80 -13.89 -4.44
N ALA A 18 -14.81 -14.94 -5.28
CA ALA A 18 -14.81 -16.32 -4.80
C ALA A 18 -13.40 -16.82 -4.40
N ASP A 19 -12.38 -16.28 -5.07
CA ASP A 19 -11.03 -16.84 -5.06
C ASP A 19 -9.98 -15.90 -4.42
N SER A 20 -10.40 -14.72 -3.95
CA SER A 20 -9.50 -13.73 -3.37
C SER A 20 -10.00 -13.14 -2.05
N THR A 21 -9.08 -12.51 -1.32
CA THR A 21 -9.35 -11.77 -0.09
C THR A 21 -8.49 -10.51 -0.07
N TYR A 22 -8.94 -9.49 0.66
CA TYR A 22 -8.18 -8.25 0.82
C TYR A 22 -7.51 -8.22 2.19
N ASP A 23 -6.23 -7.88 2.23
CA ASP A 23 -5.47 -7.74 3.47
C ASP A 23 -4.42 -6.62 3.37
N ASP A 24 -3.85 -6.24 4.50
CA ASP A 24 -2.76 -5.29 4.59
C ASP A 24 -1.42 -5.95 4.23
N ILE A 25 -0.58 -5.26 3.46
CA ILE A 25 0.70 -5.80 2.97
C ILE A 25 1.70 -6.13 4.09
N PHE A 26 1.72 -5.34 5.17
CA PHE A 26 2.64 -5.55 6.29
C PHE A 26 2.15 -6.62 7.26
N LEU A 27 0.83 -6.76 7.42
CA LEU A 27 0.24 -7.80 8.25
C LEU A 27 0.29 -9.17 7.58
N ALA A 28 -0.02 -9.23 6.27
CA ALA A 28 -0.07 -10.48 5.52
C ALA A 28 1.31 -10.99 5.11
N GLN A 29 2.29 -10.09 4.90
CA GLN A 29 3.64 -10.40 4.40
C GLN A 29 3.62 -11.39 3.22
N PRO A 30 2.89 -11.06 2.13
CA PRO A 30 2.63 -12.01 1.06
C PRO A 30 3.90 -12.32 0.27
N SER A 31 4.03 -13.58 -0.14
CA SER A 31 4.96 -13.96 -1.21
C SER A 31 4.33 -13.69 -2.58
N ARG A 32 5.14 -13.71 -3.64
CA ARG A 32 4.64 -13.54 -5.03
C ARG A 32 3.52 -14.52 -5.37
N GLU A 33 3.64 -15.76 -4.91
CA GLU A 33 2.64 -16.81 -5.15
C GLU A 33 1.31 -16.59 -4.42
N ASP A 34 1.31 -15.79 -3.35
CA ASP A 34 0.11 -15.49 -2.56
C ASP A 34 -0.74 -14.38 -3.16
N LEU A 35 -0.13 -13.53 -3.99
CA LEU A 35 -0.81 -12.43 -4.66
C LEU A 35 -1.81 -12.96 -5.69
N TYR A 36 -2.96 -12.31 -5.78
CA TYR A 36 -3.96 -12.65 -6.77
C TYR A 36 -3.51 -12.22 -8.17
N ALA A 37 -3.57 -13.13 -9.14
CA ALA A 37 -3.20 -12.84 -10.53
C ALA A 37 -4.45 -12.61 -11.39
N PHE A 38 -4.36 -11.68 -12.34
CA PHE A 38 -5.42 -11.40 -13.30
C PHE A 38 -4.84 -11.22 -14.71
N SER A 39 -5.69 -11.32 -15.74
CA SER A 39 -5.30 -11.00 -17.11
C SER A 39 -5.59 -9.54 -17.41
N LYS A 40 -4.55 -8.77 -17.75
CA LYS A 40 -4.63 -7.36 -18.14
C LYS A 40 -4.57 -7.22 -19.66
N GLU A 41 -5.52 -6.49 -20.24
CA GLU A 41 -5.48 -6.11 -21.65
C GLU A 41 -4.52 -4.93 -21.87
N LEU A 42 -3.65 -5.06 -22.88
CA LEU A 42 -2.57 -4.10 -23.14
C LEU A 42 -2.57 -3.45 -24.54
N PRO A 43 -3.70 -3.18 -25.22
CA PRO A 43 -3.66 -2.65 -26.58
C PRO A 43 -3.04 -1.25 -26.66
N VAL A 44 -3.27 -0.39 -25.67
CA VAL A 44 -2.67 0.95 -25.59
C VAL A 44 -1.18 0.86 -25.29
N PHE A 45 -0.79 0.04 -24.31
CA PHE A 45 0.60 -0.17 -23.95
C PHE A 45 1.42 -0.77 -25.10
N LEU A 46 0.90 -1.77 -25.82
CA LEU A 46 1.60 -2.36 -26.96
C LEU A 46 1.81 -1.36 -28.10
N LYS A 47 0.86 -0.45 -28.36
CA LYS A 47 1.06 0.64 -29.35
C LYS A 47 2.21 1.56 -28.94
N PHE A 48 2.25 1.94 -27.67
CA PHE A 48 3.31 2.78 -27.12
C PHE A 48 4.67 2.05 -27.16
N LEU A 49 4.72 0.80 -26.71
CA LEU A 49 5.92 -0.03 -26.72
C LEU A 49 6.47 -0.23 -28.14
N LYS A 50 5.60 -0.39 -29.15
CA LYS A 50 6.00 -0.48 -30.56
C LYS A 50 6.68 0.81 -31.05
N LEU A 51 6.17 1.98 -30.66
CA LEU A 51 6.78 3.27 -31.00
C LEU A 51 8.16 3.40 -30.33
N LEU A 52 8.22 3.10 -29.03
CA LEU A 52 9.42 3.25 -28.21
C LEU A 52 10.53 2.29 -28.65
N THR A 53 10.23 1.00 -28.84
CA THR A 53 11.20 0.01 -29.33
C THR A 53 11.67 0.28 -30.75
N LYS A 54 10.83 0.91 -31.60
CA LYS A 54 11.25 1.38 -32.93
C LYS A 54 12.23 2.55 -32.83
N ALA A 55 12.01 3.49 -31.93
CA ALA A 55 12.91 4.62 -31.69
C ALA A 55 14.26 4.16 -31.09
N GLN A 56 14.25 3.19 -30.17
CA GLN A 56 15.43 2.64 -29.51
C GLN A 56 16.11 1.49 -30.28
N ASN A 57 15.65 1.19 -31.50
CA ASN A 57 16.16 0.12 -32.37
C ASN A 57 16.20 -1.30 -31.73
N ARG A 58 15.24 -1.63 -30.86
CA ARG A 58 15.13 -2.92 -30.15
C ARG A 58 13.80 -3.63 -30.41
N LYS A 59 13.50 -3.84 -31.70
CA LYS A 59 12.21 -4.40 -32.16
C LYS A 59 11.95 -5.82 -31.66
N GLU A 60 13.00 -6.58 -31.36
CA GLU A 60 12.91 -7.96 -30.87
C GLU A 60 12.16 -8.05 -29.55
N ALA A 61 12.46 -7.13 -28.61
CA ALA A 61 11.78 -7.04 -27.31
C ALA A 61 10.27 -6.81 -27.46
N PHE A 62 9.86 -6.01 -28.45
CA PHE A 62 8.43 -5.83 -28.75
C PHE A 62 7.79 -7.11 -29.27
N VAL A 63 8.45 -7.83 -30.19
CA VAL A 63 7.90 -9.06 -30.76
C VAL A 63 7.76 -10.15 -29.69
N GLU A 64 8.77 -10.30 -28.83
CA GLU A 64 8.75 -11.27 -27.74
C GLU A 64 7.64 -10.93 -26.73
N PHE A 65 7.56 -9.67 -26.29
CA PHE A 65 6.54 -9.25 -25.33
C PHE A 65 5.12 -9.31 -25.92
N ALA A 66 4.94 -8.95 -27.19
CA ALA A 66 3.65 -9.03 -27.87
C ALA A 66 3.15 -10.48 -27.99
N LYS A 67 4.05 -11.44 -28.28
CA LYS A 67 3.71 -12.88 -28.28
C LYS A 67 3.29 -13.36 -26.89
N ARG A 68 3.99 -12.92 -25.84
CA ARG A 68 3.63 -13.24 -24.45
C ARG A 68 2.26 -12.69 -24.05
N CYS A 69 1.85 -11.55 -24.61
CA CYS A 69 0.62 -10.84 -24.25
C CYS A 69 -0.57 -11.10 -25.19
N GLU A 70 -0.47 -12.07 -26.12
CA GLU A 70 -1.47 -12.26 -27.18
C GLU A 70 -2.90 -12.51 -26.63
N ASN A 71 -3.01 -13.20 -25.49
CA ASN A 71 -4.29 -13.48 -24.80
C ASN A 71 -4.48 -12.61 -23.53
N GLY A 72 -3.79 -11.47 -23.47
CA GLY A 72 -3.66 -10.64 -22.27
C GLY A 72 -2.46 -11.03 -21.42
N LEU A 73 -1.97 -10.07 -20.63
CA LEU A 73 -0.83 -10.29 -19.74
C LEU A 73 -1.34 -10.80 -18.39
N VAL A 74 -1.01 -12.04 -18.05
CA VAL A 74 -1.25 -12.58 -16.71
C VAL A 74 -0.21 -12.00 -15.75
N VAL A 75 -0.66 -11.22 -14.77
CA VAL A 75 0.18 -10.53 -13.80
C VAL A 75 -0.51 -10.41 -12.44
N GLU A 76 0.28 -10.27 -11.38
CA GLU A 76 -0.20 -10.01 -10.01
C GLU A 76 -0.88 -8.64 -9.93
N LYS A 77 -2.12 -8.63 -9.41
CA LYS A 77 -3.06 -7.51 -9.54
C LYS A 77 -2.61 -6.23 -8.86
N ASP A 78 -2.09 -6.34 -7.64
CA ASP A 78 -1.71 -5.17 -6.83
C ASP A 78 -0.19 -4.95 -6.80
N VAL A 79 0.51 -5.36 -7.87
CA VAL A 79 1.94 -5.09 -8.07
C VAL A 79 2.12 -4.13 -9.24
N TYR A 80 1.95 -2.85 -8.95
CA TYR A 80 2.01 -1.78 -9.95
C TYR A 80 2.59 -0.48 -9.39
N VAL A 81 2.93 0.41 -10.33
CA VAL A 81 3.26 1.82 -10.11
C VAL A 81 2.19 2.67 -10.80
N THR A 82 1.75 3.74 -10.14
CA THR A 82 0.78 4.67 -10.75
C THR A 82 1.46 5.55 -11.79
N LYS A 83 0.70 6.06 -12.76
CA LYS A 83 1.24 7.02 -13.74
C LYS A 83 1.92 8.23 -13.08
N ALA A 84 1.32 8.77 -12.01
CA ALA A 84 1.88 9.91 -11.29
C ALA A 84 3.25 9.59 -10.66
N GLU A 85 3.38 8.42 -10.00
CA GLU A 85 4.64 7.94 -9.44
C GLU A 85 5.71 7.71 -10.53
N LEU A 86 5.31 7.16 -11.68
CA LEU A 86 6.23 6.94 -12.79
C LEU A 86 6.73 8.26 -13.39
N LEU A 87 5.84 9.25 -13.59
CA LEU A 87 6.23 10.56 -14.12
C LEU A 87 7.16 11.32 -13.17
N ASP A 88 6.88 11.29 -11.86
CA ASP A 88 7.76 11.88 -10.85
C ASP A 88 9.13 11.18 -10.82
N CYS A 89 9.16 9.85 -10.95
CA CYS A 89 10.41 9.09 -11.08
C CYS A 89 11.19 9.49 -12.35
N MET A 90 10.51 9.59 -13.50
CA MET A 90 11.14 10.00 -14.76
C MET A 90 11.71 11.42 -14.68
N TRP A 91 10.97 12.35 -14.10
CA TRP A 91 11.40 13.74 -13.94
C TRP A 91 12.64 13.86 -13.04
N ARG A 92 12.65 13.18 -11.89
CA ARG A 92 13.80 13.17 -10.97
C ARG A 92 15.05 12.54 -11.57
N ASN A 93 14.88 11.59 -12.49
CA ASN A 93 16.00 10.92 -13.17
C ASN A 93 16.41 11.63 -14.47
N GLY A 94 15.85 12.79 -14.80
CA GLY A 94 16.29 13.62 -15.92
C GLY A 94 15.85 13.14 -17.31
N TYR A 95 14.73 12.41 -17.40
CA TYR A 95 14.10 12.13 -18.69
C TYR A 95 13.65 13.43 -19.37
N SER A 96 13.65 13.44 -20.71
CA SER A 96 13.30 14.64 -21.47
C SER A 96 11.81 14.98 -21.34
N GLU A 97 11.47 16.27 -21.43
CA GLU A 97 10.06 16.71 -21.38
C GLU A 97 9.21 16.02 -22.47
N GLY A 98 9.78 15.78 -23.66
CA GLY A 98 9.10 15.07 -24.73
C GLY A 98 8.76 13.61 -24.39
N GLU A 99 9.62 12.90 -23.65
CA GLU A 99 9.35 11.54 -23.18
C GLU A 99 8.30 11.52 -22.06
N ILE A 100 8.39 12.48 -21.13
CA ILE A 100 7.42 12.66 -20.05
C ILE A 100 6.03 12.97 -20.64
N ASP A 101 5.95 13.88 -21.62
CA ASP A 101 4.72 14.23 -22.31
C ASP A 101 4.15 13.06 -23.12
N ALA A 102 5.00 12.23 -23.72
CA ALA A 102 4.57 11.04 -24.43
C ALA A 102 3.84 10.05 -23.50
N ILE A 103 4.35 9.82 -22.29
CA ILE A 103 3.67 9.00 -21.27
C ILE A 103 2.41 9.70 -20.76
N LYS A 104 2.48 11.02 -20.55
CA LYS A 104 1.36 11.82 -20.05
C LYS A 104 0.16 11.81 -20.99
N LEU A 105 0.39 11.89 -22.30
CA LEU A 105 -0.65 11.87 -23.33
C LEU A 105 -1.03 10.44 -23.77
N GLY A 106 -0.10 9.50 -23.68
CA GLY A 106 -0.30 8.12 -24.14
C GLY A 106 -1.19 7.26 -23.25
N PHE A 107 -1.28 7.57 -21.95
CA PHE A 107 -1.98 6.76 -20.97
C PHE A 107 -2.99 7.57 -20.13
N PRO A 108 -4.13 6.99 -19.73
CA PRO A 108 -5.06 7.58 -18.77
C PRO A 108 -4.41 7.85 -17.40
N ASP A 109 -4.99 8.73 -16.60
CA ASP A 109 -4.44 9.09 -15.28
C ASP A 109 -4.56 7.99 -14.24
N ASP A 110 -5.56 7.12 -14.37
CA ASP A 110 -5.79 5.94 -13.54
C ASP A 110 -5.02 4.70 -14.01
N TYR A 111 -4.16 4.83 -15.03
CA TYR A 111 -3.38 3.71 -15.56
C TYR A 111 -2.35 3.22 -14.55
N ARG A 112 -2.31 1.89 -14.39
CA ARG A 112 -1.41 1.17 -13.48
C ARG A 112 -0.40 0.38 -14.29
N PHE A 113 0.88 0.75 -14.20
CA PHE A 113 1.98 0.06 -14.88
C PHE A 113 2.48 -1.10 -14.00
N HIS A 114 2.37 -2.34 -14.49
CA HIS A 114 2.87 -3.49 -13.76
C HIS A 114 4.36 -3.72 -14.05
N TYR A 115 5.02 -4.48 -13.19
CA TYR A 115 6.46 -4.74 -13.31
C TYR A 115 6.91 -5.32 -14.68
N PRO A 116 6.16 -6.17 -15.42
CA PRO A 116 6.59 -6.62 -16.75
C PRO A 116 6.54 -5.50 -17.79
N GLU A 117 5.58 -4.59 -17.66
CA GLU A 117 5.45 -3.40 -18.52
C GLU A 117 6.63 -2.45 -18.30
N LEU A 118 7.01 -2.24 -17.04
CA LEU A 118 8.16 -1.41 -16.68
C LEU A 118 9.47 -2.04 -17.15
N ALA A 119 9.65 -3.34 -16.93
CA ALA A 119 10.84 -4.08 -17.34
C ALA A 119 11.08 -3.96 -18.86
N VAL A 120 10.06 -4.20 -19.68
CA VAL A 120 10.20 -4.09 -21.14
C VAL A 120 10.31 -2.64 -21.62
N THR A 121 9.74 -1.67 -20.91
CA THR A 121 9.81 -0.25 -21.29
C THR A 121 11.21 0.33 -21.06
N PHE A 122 11.83 -0.02 -19.93
CA PHE A 122 13.11 0.55 -19.50
C PHE A 122 14.31 -0.39 -19.64
N ASP A 123 14.12 -1.58 -20.22
CA ASP A 123 15.17 -2.59 -20.39
C ASP A 123 15.80 -3.00 -19.05
N LEU A 124 14.94 -3.26 -18.06
CA LEU A 124 15.30 -3.66 -16.70
C LEU A 124 14.87 -5.10 -16.41
N THR A 125 15.38 -5.68 -15.33
CA THR A 125 14.95 -7.01 -14.89
C THR A 125 13.55 -6.97 -14.27
N GLU A 126 12.74 -8.01 -14.49
CA GLU A 126 11.41 -8.10 -13.86
C GLU A 126 11.48 -8.17 -12.34
N GLU A 127 12.55 -8.76 -11.78
CA GLU A 127 12.75 -8.89 -10.34
C GLU A 127 12.96 -7.52 -9.67
N ASP A 128 13.79 -6.66 -10.26
CA ASP A 128 14.01 -5.30 -9.76
C ASP A 128 12.75 -4.45 -9.87
N CYS A 129 12.04 -4.55 -11.02
CA CYS A 129 10.77 -3.85 -11.20
C CYS A 129 9.70 -4.36 -10.22
N TYR A 130 9.65 -5.66 -9.94
CA TYR A 130 8.74 -6.24 -8.94
C TYR A 130 9.04 -5.69 -7.55
N ALA A 131 10.31 -5.75 -7.13
CA ALA A 131 10.74 -5.24 -5.83
C ALA A 131 10.44 -3.74 -5.69
N TYR A 132 10.64 -2.97 -6.75
CA TYR A 132 10.30 -1.55 -6.79
C TYR A 132 8.80 -1.31 -6.63
N CYS A 133 7.95 -2.03 -7.38
CA CYS A 133 6.50 -1.92 -7.27
C CYS A 133 6.02 -2.23 -5.84
N ILE A 134 6.54 -3.30 -5.22
CA ILE A 134 6.19 -3.67 -3.85
C ILE A 134 6.60 -2.57 -2.86
N ARG A 135 7.79 -1.97 -3.01
CA ARG A 135 8.21 -0.84 -2.15
C ARG A 135 7.30 0.37 -2.31
N GLN A 136 6.84 0.67 -3.53
CA GLN A 136 5.92 1.78 -3.77
C GLN A 136 4.53 1.51 -3.20
N ARG A 137 4.03 0.28 -3.28
CA ARG A 137 2.78 -0.11 -2.61
C ARG A 137 2.93 -0.06 -1.08
N ALA A 138 4.05 -0.52 -0.55
CA ALA A 138 4.35 -0.46 0.88
C ALA A 138 4.53 0.98 1.41
N ALA A 139 4.88 1.94 0.55
CA ALA A 139 4.92 3.36 0.91
C ALA A 139 3.52 3.97 1.12
N ASN A 140 2.48 3.36 0.55
CA ASN A 140 1.07 3.74 0.72
C ASN A 140 0.26 2.54 1.28
N PRO A 141 0.53 2.09 2.51
CA PRO A 141 -0.06 0.88 3.07
C PRO A 141 -1.55 0.99 3.39
N GLU A 142 -2.15 2.19 3.28
CA GLU A 142 -3.60 2.34 3.48
C GLU A 142 -4.43 1.60 2.43
N GLU A 143 -3.85 1.30 1.27
CA GLU A 143 -4.48 0.50 0.23
C GLU A 143 -4.32 -0.99 0.49
N LEU A 144 -5.42 -1.67 0.81
CA LEU A 144 -5.45 -3.14 0.92
C LEU A 144 -5.10 -3.79 -0.43
N ILE A 145 -4.33 -4.88 -0.35
CA ILE A 145 -3.93 -5.69 -1.49
C ILE A 145 -4.78 -6.97 -1.58
N GLU A 146 -4.94 -7.47 -2.80
CA GLU A 146 -5.71 -8.66 -3.11
C GLU A 146 -4.83 -9.91 -3.15
N LEU A 147 -5.14 -10.83 -2.25
CA LEU A 147 -4.45 -12.09 -2.04
C LEU A 147 -5.35 -13.25 -2.47
N LYS A 148 -4.74 -14.38 -2.83
CA LYS A 148 -5.46 -15.63 -3.06
C LYS A 148 -6.13 -16.08 -1.76
N LEU A 149 -7.39 -16.51 -1.86
CA LEU A 149 -8.15 -16.99 -0.72
C LEU A 149 -7.56 -18.30 -0.20
N LYS A 150 -7.01 -18.28 1.02
CA LYS A 150 -6.59 -19.48 1.74
C LYS A 150 -7.67 -19.87 2.74
N LYS A 151 -8.10 -21.14 2.72
CA LYS A 151 -9.02 -21.67 3.72
C LYS A 151 -8.35 -21.63 5.12
N PRO A 152 -9.10 -21.33 6.18
CA PRO A 152 -8.55 -21.29 7.54
C PRO A 152 -8.00 -22.67 7.92
N GLN A 153 -6.83 -22.69 8.54
CA GLN A 153 -6.16 -23.90 8.99
C GLN A 153 -6.39 -24.12 10.49
N ASN A 154 -6.20 -25.36 10.94
CA ASN A 154 -6.19 -25.74 12.36
C ASN A 154 -7.51 -25.52 13.13
N MET A 155 -8.65 -25.49 12.44
CA MET A 155 -9.97 -25.20 13.05
C MET A 155 -10.33 -26.13 14.22
N ILE A 156 -10.05 -27.44 14.12
CA ILE A 156 -10.37 -28.42 15.16
C ILE A 156 -9.49 -28.19 16.40
N SER A 157 -8.19 -28.00 16.21
CA SER A 157 -7.25 -27.70 17.30
C SER A 157 -7.61 -26.39 17.98
N SER A 158 -7.89 -25.35 17.21
CA SER A 158 -8.34 -24.05 17.73
C SER A 158 -9.63 -24.18 18.53
N TYR A 159 -10.61 -24.97 18.05
CA TYR A 159 -11.83 -25.24 18.79
C TYR A 159 -11.55 -25.93 20.14
N GLY A 160 -10.71 -26.97 20.15
CA GLY A 160 -10.34 -27.66 21.38
C GLY A 160 -9.64 -26.75 22.39
N LEU A 161 -8.74 -25.88 21.93
CA LEU A 161 -8.04 -24.90 22.76
C LEU A 161 -8.98 -23.84 23.33
N ILE A 162 -9.90 -23.31 22.52
CA ILE A 162 -10.92 -22.36 22.98
C ILE A 162 -11.81 -23.01 24.02
N PHE A 163 -12.29 -24.24 23.77
CA PHE A 163 -13.10 -24.99 24.72
C PHE A 163 -12.38 -25.18 26.06
N LEU A 164 -11.12 -25.64 26.02
CA LEU A 164 -10.31 -25.85 27.23
C LEU A 164 -10.09 -24.55 28.01
N GLY A 165 -9.78 -23.46 27.29
CA GLY A 165 -9.59 -22.14 27.86
C GLY A 165 -10.85 -21.60 28.54
N CYS A 166 -12.00 -21.71 27.87
CA CYS A 166 -13.29 -21.32 28.45
C CYS A 166 -13.67 -22.20 29.64
N TRP A 167 -13.47 -23.52 29.53
CA TRP A 167 -13.81 -24.47 30.59
C TRP A 167 -13.08 -24.13 31.89
N PHE A 168 -11.76 -23.94 31.84
CA PHE A 168 -10.98 -23.59 33.03
C PHE A 168 -11.12 -22.12 33.43
N GLY A 169 -11.20 -21.21 32.46
CA GLY A 169 -11.23 -19.77 32.69
C GLY A 169 -12.57 -19.24 33.21
N LEU A 170 -13.69 -19.92 32.91
CA LEU A 170 -15.03 -19.49 33.31
C LEU A 170 -15.64 -20.34 34.43
N SER A 171 -15.07 -21.52 34.74
CA SER A 171 -15.49 -22.33 35.90
C SER A 171 -14.95 -21.76 37.22
N ASN A 172 -15.20 -20.48 37.47
CA ASN A 172 -14.83 -19.76 38.68
C ASN A 172 -15.78 -18.57 38.91
N ALA A 173 -15.66 -17.91 40.06
CA ALA A 173 -16.48 -16.75 40.42
C ALA A 173 -15.79 -15.40 40.15
N VAL A 174 -14.76 -15.33 39.30
CA VAL A 174 -13.97 -14.09 39.09
C VAL A 174 -14.83 -12.95 38.57
N LEU A 175 -15.73 -13.20 37.62
CA LEU A 175 -16.62 -12.18 37.05
C LEU A 175 -17.83 -11.85 37.95
N GLY A 176 -18.06 -12.62 39.01
CA GLY A 176 -19.17 -12.44 39.95
C GLY A 176 -18.73 -11.92 41.32
N ASN A 177 -17.44 -11.68 41.54
CA ASN A 177 -16.93 -11.32 42.86
C ASN A 177 -17.05 -9.82 43.15
N ALA A 178 -16.97 -9.46 44.43
CA ALA A 178 -17.04 -8.07 44.87
C ALA A 178 -15.89 -7.22 44.31
N TRP A 179 -14.71 -7.80 44.08
CA TRP A 179 -13.57 -7.10 43.49
C TRP A 179 -13.86 -6.63 42.07
N PHE A 180 -14.49 -7.47 41.25
CA PHE A 180 -14.86 -7.15 39.88
C PHE A 180 -15.85 -5.99 39.84
N PHE A 181 -16.90 -6.04 40.66
CA PHE A 181 -17.91 -4.97 40.72
C PHE A 181 -17.43 -3.69 41.40
N ALA A 182 -16.51 -3.76 42.36
CA ALA A 182 -16.03 -2.59 43.09
C ALA A 182 -14.79 -1.94 42.47
N LYS A 183 -13.97 -2.69 41.72
CA LYS A 183 -12.69 -2.22 41.17
C LYS A 183 -12.65 -2.36 39.66
N THR A 184 -12.74 -3.57 39.12
CA THR A 184 -12.52 -3.79 37.69
C THR A 184 -13.52 -3.03 36.82
N LEU A 185 -14.81 -3.18 37.10
CA LEU A 185 -15.87 -2.56 36.31
C LEU A 185 -15.90 -1.03 36.49
N PRO A 186 -15.86 -0.45 37.71
CA PRO A 186 -15.87 1.00 37.87
C PRO A 186 -14.65 1.68 37.26
N PHE A 187 -13.44 1.15 37.48
CA PHE A 187 -12.23 1.75 36.90
C PHE A 187 -12.23 1.64 35.37
N GLY A 188 -12.54 0.45 34.84
CA GLY A 188 -12.63 0.24 33.39
C GLY A 188 -13.66 1.15 32.72
N ALA A 189 -14.84 1.28 33.31
CA ALA A 189 -15.90 2.15 32.80
C ALA A 189 -15.52 3.63 32.85
N VAL A 190 -14.95 4.11 33.97
CA VAL A 190 -14.52 5.51 34.09
C VAL A 190 -13.41 5.83 33.10
N PHE A 191 -12.39 4.97 32.97
CA PHE A 191 -11.32 5.17 31.97
C PHE A 191 -11.87 5.20 30.56
N TYR A 192 -12.76 4.27 30.20
CA TYR A 192 -13.37 4.24 28.88
C TYR A 192 -14.21 5.50 28.60
N MET A 193 -15.05 5.92 29.55
CA MET A 193 -15.89 7.12 29.39
C MET A 193 -15.05 8.39 29.25
N LEU A 194 -14.03 8.57 30.10
CA LEU A 194 -13.13 9.73 30.02
C LEU A 194 -12.35 9.73 28.70
N ALA A 195 -11.77 8.59 28.30
CA ALA A 195 -11.03 8.46 27.06
C ALA A 195 -11.92 8.70 25.83
N ALA A 196 -13.17 8.22 25.84
CA ALA A 196 -14.12 8.45 24.76
C ALA A 196 -14.56 9.93 24.68
N TYR A 197 -14.83 10.56 25.82
CA TYR A 197 -15.28 11.96 25.87
C TYR A 197 -14.16 12.95 25.50
N PHE A 198 -12.94 12.72 25.99
CA PHE A 198 -11.79 13.62 25.77
C PHE A 198 -10.84 13.13 24.66
N GLN A 199 -11.27 12.20 23.80
CA GLN A 199 -10.41 11.52 22.83
C GLN A 199 -9.62 12.51 21.94
N LYS A 200 -10.29 13.52 21.40
CA LYS A 200 -9.69 14.52 20.52
C LYS A 200 -8.67 15.39 21.27
N THR A 201 -9.07 15.91 22.42
CA THR A 201 -8.22 16.77 23.27
C THR A 201 -6.94 16.06 23.71
N LEU A 202 -7.05 14.80 24.15
CA LEU A 202 -5.87 14.02 24.56
C LEU A 202 -4.89 13.80 23.40
N LYS A 203 -5.42 13.49 22.21
CA LYS A 203 -4.60 13.33 21.01
C LYS A 203 -3.91 14.63 20.61
N GLU A 204 -4.64 15.75 20.59
CA GLU A 204 -4.08 17.07 20.25
C GLU A 204 -2.99 17.50 21.23
N MET A 205 -3.18 17.25 22.54
CA MET A 205 -2.15 17.52 23.54
C MET A 205 -0.90 16.67 23.32
N ALA A 206 -1.05 15.36 23.07
CA ALA A 206 0.07 14.46 22.84
C ALA A 206 0.84 14.81 21.55
N TRP A 207 0.15 15.30 20.53
CA TRP A 207 0.73 15.59 19.22
C TRP A 207 1.31 17.00 19.09
N LYS A 208 1.06 17.88 20.05
CA LYS A 208 1.44 19.30 19.97
C LYS A 208 2.94 19.47 19.80
N GLU A 209 3.73 18.77 20.61
CA GLU A 209 5.19 18.88 20.59
C GLU A 209 5.79 18.26 19.32
N GLU A 210 5.30 17.08 18.93
CA GLU A 210 5.71 16.41 17.69
C GLU A 210 5.45 17.28 16.46
N ASN A 211 4.26 17.88 16.36
CA ASN A 211 3.92 18.77 15.26
C ASN A 211 4.86 19.99 15.21
N ALA A 212 5.14 20.61 16.37
CA ALA A 212 6.03 21.77 16.44
C ALA A 212 7.46 21.43 16.01
N LEU A 213 7.96 20.23 16.34
CA LEU A 213 9.27 19.76 15.90
C LEU A 213 9.32 19.52 14.39
N ILE A 214 8.27 18.91 13.81
CA ILE A 214 8.18 18.67 12.36
C ILE A 214 8.12 19.99 11.60
N ASP A 215 7.31 20.94 12.06
CA ASP A 215 7.17 22.24 11.41
C ASP A 215 8.49 23.02 11.44
N LYS A 216 9.16 23.05 12.60
CA LYS A 216 10.48 23.67 12.74
C LYS A 216 11.53 23.03 11.82
N ALA A 217 11.59 21.71 11.76
CA ALA A 217 12.53 21.00 10.89
C ALA A 217 12.27 21.28 9.41
N LYS A 218 11.00 21.43 9.02
CA LYS A 218 10.62 21.77 7.65
C LYS A 218 11.02 23.21 7.31
N GLU A 219 10.73 24.17 8.20
CA GLU A 219 11.13 25.57 8.01
C GLU A 219 12.64 25.73 7.89
N GLU A 220 13.41 25.06 8.75
CA GLU A 220 14.88 25.08 8.68
C GLU A 220 15.39 24.48 7.38
N LYS A 221 14.80 23.36 6.92
CA LYS A 221 15.15 22.73 5.66
C LYS A 221 14.87 23.67 4.47
N ASP A 222 13.65 24.17 4.37
CA ASP A 222 13.20 25.01 3.26
C ASP A 222 14.05 26.30 3.19
N TYR A 223 14.34 26.92 4.34
CA TYR A 223 15.22 28.09 4.43
C TYR A 223 16.65 27.79 3.94
N CYS A 224 17.24 26.68 4.39
CA CYS A 224 18.59 26.29 3.98
C CYS A 224 18.67 25.97 2.49
N GLU A 225 17.72 25.21 1.95
CA GLU A 225 17.67 24.87 0.53
C GLU A 225 17.55 26.12 -0.35
N GLU A 226 16.68 27.07 0.02
CA GLU A 226 16.53 28.32 -0.71
C GLU A 226 17.76 29.22 -0.62
N ALA A 227 18.39 29.33 0.56
CA ALA A 227 19.61 30.12 0.74
C ALA A 227 20.78 29.57 -0.09
N ILE A 228 20.97 28.24 -0.08
CA ILE A 228 22.00 27.57 -0.88
C ILE A 228 21.73 27.75 -2.38
N TYR A 229 20.49 27.55 -2.81
CA TYR A 229 20.11 27.72 -4.21
C TYR A 229 20.40 29.15 -4.68
N LYS A 230 19.96 30.17 -3.94
CA LYS A 230 20.24 31.58 -4.26
C LYS A 230 21.74 31.88 -4.35
N GLN A 231 22.54 31.33 -3.44
CA GLN A 231 23.99 31.52 -3.43
C GLN A 231 24.69 30.85 -4.63
N LEU A 232 24.17 29.72 -5.12
CA LEU A 232 24.71 29.02 -6.29
C LEU A 232 24.28 29.67 -7.61
N THR A 233 23.13 30.35 -7.64
CA THR A 233 22.60 31.00 -8.84
C THR A 233 22.90 32.50 -8.95
N SER A 234 23.50 33.11 -7.90
CA SER A 234 23.97 34.51 -7.89
C SER A 234 25.42 34.60 -8.34
#